data_AF-A0A2M7N699-F1
#
_entry.id   AF-A0A2M7N699-F1
#
_cell.length_a   1.000
_cell.length_b   1.000
_cell.length_c   1.000
_cell.angle_alpha   90.00
_cell.angle_beta   90.00
_cell.angle_gamma   90.00
#
_symmetry.space_group_name_H-M   'P 1'
#
loop_
_entity.id
_entity.type
_entity.pdbx_description
1 polymer ?
#
loop_
_entity_poly.entity_id
_entity_poly.type
_entity_poly.pdbx_seq_one_letter_code
_entity_poly.pdbx_strand_id
1 'polypeptide(L)'
;MKSKILNIVLIFAITFFSCKTSSVSIQVLEPADINVPLNIKSLAAINRSLPAKGEGFNNIVEGVVTGEGLFVDKDASRRTIDGLGNALTSSPRFTIKVPTNINLKGTGTAEWTIPIEWNQVEKICKENNADALLVLETFDSNASHNVTSKTNTKTVEGKQVSYLEFYAHLGIAINAGWRIYEPKQKRIIDQNVYVDA
;
A
#
# COMPACT_ATOMS: atom_id res chain seq x y z
N MET A 1 17.15 -59.98 -39.77
CA MET A 1 17.87 -58.82 -39.20
C MET A 1 17.04 -57.54 -39.22
N LYS A 2 16.40 -57.18 -40.34
CA LYS A 2 15.55 -55.97 -40.47
C LYS A 2 14.35 -55.90 -39.48
N SER A 3 13.66 -57.01 -39.19
CA SER A 3 12.54 -57.00 -38.23
C SER A 3 12.97 -56.80 -36.77
N LYS A 4 14.16 -57.28 -36.37
CA LYS A 4 14.70 -57.05 -35.03
C LYS A 4 15.08 -55.58 -34.82
N ILE A 5 15.63 -54.93 -35.83
CA ILE A 5 15.94 -53.49 -35.81
C ILE A 5 14.65 -52.66 -35.73
N LEU A 6 13.60 -53.02 -36.49
CA LEU A 6 12.31 -52.35 -36.43
C LEU A 6 11.66 -52.45 -35.03
N ASN A 7 11.73 -53.62 -34.40
CA ASN A 7 11.20 -53.82 -33.04
C ASN A 7 11.97 -52.99 -32.00
N ILE A 8 13.30 -52.87 -32.13
CA ILE A 8 14.12 -52.05 -31.24
C ILE A 8 13.78 -50.57 -31.41
N VAL A 9 13.61 -50.10 -32.66
CA VAL A 9 13.20 -48.71 -32.95
C VAL A 9 11.80 -48.42 -32.39
N LEU A 10 10.87 -49.37 -32.49
CA LEU A 10 9.51 -49.21 -31.96
C LEU A 10 9.50 -49.15 -30.42
N ILE A 11 10.27 -50.02 -29.76
CA ILE A 11 10.42 -49.99 -28.29
C ILE A 11 11.04 -48.67 -27.84
N PHE A 12 12.08 -48.21 -28.54
CA PHE A 12 12.72 -46.94 -28.24
C PHE A 12 11.74 -45.78 -28.41
N ALA A 13 10.97 -45.74 -29.51
CA ALA A 13 9.95 -44.72 -29.74
C ALA A 13 8.90 -44.66 -28.62
N ILE A 14 8.42 -45.82 -28.13
CA ILE A 14 7.41 -45.87 -27.05
C ILE A 14 7.98 -45.30 -25.73
N THR A 15 9.26 -45.48 -25.45
CA THR A 15 9.87 -44.96 -24.21
C THR A 15 9.99 -43.43 -24.18
N PHE A 16 10.10 -42.75 -25.34
CA PHE A 16 10.16 -41.28 -25.41
C PHE A 16 8.80 -40.59 -25.23
N PHE A 17 7.68 -41.29 -25.41
CA PHE A 17 6.33 -40.72 -25.24
C PHE A 17 5.76 -40.87 -23.82
N SER A 18 6.48 -41.52 -22.89
CA SER A 18 5.96 -41.84 -21.55
C SER A 18 6.19 -40.76 -20.48
N CYS A 19 6.94 -39.69 -20.76
CA CYS A 19 7.11 -38.58 -19.83
C CYS A 19 5.91 -37.63 -19.87
N LYS A 20 4.84 -37.96 -19.12
CA LYS A 20 3.76 -37.01 -18.82
C LYS A 20 4.06 -36.29 -17.51
N THR A 21 4.46 -35.02 -17.60
CA THR A 21 4.54 -34.14 -16.42
C THR A 21 3.13 -33.75 -16.00
N SER A 22 2.80 -33.92 -14.72
CA SER A 22 1.56 -33.41 -14.13
C SER A 22 1.92 -32.34 -13.11
N SER A 23 1.22 -31.21 -13.16
CA SER A 23 1.35 -30.11 -12.21
C SER A 23 0.20 -30.16 -11.20
N VAL A 24 0.52 -30.14 -9.91
CA VAL A 24 -0.46 -30.02 -8.83
C VAL A 24 -0.26 -28.67 -8.17
N SER A 25 -1.29 -27.83 -8.17
CA SER A 25 -1.30 -26.56 -7.45
C SER A 25 -1.83 -26.79 -6.05
N ILE A 26 -1.07 -26.36 -5.04
CA ILE A 26 -1.51 -26.32 -3.64
C ILE A 26 -1.58 -24.86 -3.19
N GLN A 27 -2.56 -24.54 -2.35
CA GLN A 27 -2.61 -23.24 -1.67
C GLN A 27 -1.80 -23.38 -0.38
N VAL A 28 -0.79 -22.54 -0.22
CA VAL A 28 0.02 -22.45 0.99
C VAL A 28 -0.24 -21.11 1.67
N LEU A 29 -0.19 -21.10 3.00
CA LEU A 29 -0.22 -19.85 3.76
C LEU A 29 1.14 -19.17 3.60
N GLU A 30 1.12 -17.94 3.11
CA GLU A 30 2.29 -17.07 3.11
C GLU A 30 2.49 -16.49 4.51
N PRO A 31 3.72 -16.53 5.07
CA PRO A 31 3.98 -15.90 6.35
C PRO A 31 3.80 -14.38 6.23
N ALA A 32 3.38 -13.73 7.31
CA ALA A 32 3.29 -12.28 7.33
C ALA A 32 4.67 -11.64 7.18
N ASP A 33 4.78 -10.61 6.34
CA ASP A 33 6.04 -9.87 6.11
C ASP A 33 6.57 -9.21 7.39
N ILE A 34 5.67 -8.81 8.28
CA ILE A 34 5.99 -8.14 9.54
C ILE A 34 5.75 -9.09 10.71
N ASN A 35 6.82 -9.47 11.40
CA ASN A 35 6.73 -10.32 12.58
C ASN A 35 6.42 -9.50 13.86
N VAL A 36 5.14 -9.23 14.07
CA VAL A 36 4.66 -8.61 15.32
C VAL A 36 4.63 -9.65 16.45
N PRO A 37 5.17 -9.37 17.65
CA PRO A 37 5.07 -10.25 18.82
C PRO A 37 3.64 -10.67 19.19
N LEU A 38 3.50 -11.88 19.72
CA LEU A 38 2.20 -12.45 20.11
C LEU A 38 1.55 -11.76 21.32
N ASN A 39 2.34 -11.09 22.16
CA ASN A 39 1.85 -10.30 23.30
C ASN A 39 1.18 -8.99 22.88
N ILE A 40 1.32 -8.56 21.62
CA ILE A 40 0.71 -7.34 21.11
C ILE A 40 -0.64 -7.69 20.50
N LYS A 41 -1.71 -7.24 21.15
CA LYS A 41 -3.10 -7.44 20.72
C LYS A 41 -3.85 -6.13 20.58
N SER A 42 -3.42 -5.09 21.27
CA SER A 42 -4.04 -3.77 21.23
C SER A 42 -3.10 -2.73 20.61
N LEU A 43 -3.59 -1.95 19.66
CA LEU A 43 -2.83 -0.95 18.92
C LEU A 43 -3.47 0.43 19.06
N ALA A 44 -2.65 1.46 19.22
CA ALA A 44 -3.04 2.84 18.95
C ALA A 44 -2.41 3.25 17.62
N ALA A 45 -3.18 3.82 16.70
CA ALA A 45 -2.68 4.30 15.42
C ALA A 45 -2.83 5.82 15.28
N ILE A 46 -1.76 6.51 14.90
CA ILE A 46 -1.74 7.97 14.79
C ILE A 46 -1.16 8.45 13.47
N ASN A 47 -1.56 9.66 13.07
CA ASN A 47 -0.97 10.37 11.95
C ASN A 47 0.10 11.34 12.45
N ARG A 48 1.35 11.16 12.01
CA ARG A 48 2.44 12.11 12.21
C ARG A 48 3.02 12.59 10.87
N SER A 49 2.48 12.21 9.72
CA SER A 49 3.09 12.56 8.42
C SER A 49 3.02 14.05 8.09
N LEU A 50 2.03 14.77 8.64
CA LEU A 50 1.76 16.16 8.27
C LEU A 50 2.75 17.15 8.93
N PRO A 51 3.13 18.22 8.22
CA PRO A 51 4.08 19.20 8.74
C PRO A 51 3.47 20.12 9.82
N ALA A 52 4.34 20.80 10.56
CA ALA A 52 3.94 21.87 11.46
C ALA A 52 3.42 23.10 10.69
N LYS A 53 2.53 23.89 11.30
CA LYS A 53 2.03 25.12 10.67
C LYS A 53 3.20 26.09 10.47
N GLY A 54 3.45 26.49 9.22
CA GLY A 54 4.49 27.47 8.87
C GLY A 54 5.80 26.87 8.37
N GLU A 55 6.06 25.58 8.63
CA GLU A 55 7.17 24.84 8.02
C GLU A 55 6.62 23.97 6.88
N GLY A 56 7.26 24.01 5.71
CA GLY A 56 6.78 23.31 4.51
C GLY A 56 5.83 24.10 3.62
N PHE A 57 5.60 25.40 3.88
CA PHE A 57 4.80 26.27 2.98
C PHE A 57 5.39 26.37 1.56
N ASN A 58 6.67 26.02 1.36
CA ASN A 58 7.30 25.91 0.04
C ASN A 58 7.03 24.55 -0.66
N ASN A 59 6.87 23.44 0.08
CA ASN A 59 6.51 22.13 -0.49
C ASN A 59 4.99 22.00 -0.69
N ILE A 60 4.20 22.79 0.05
CA ILE A 60 2.76 22.96 -0.16
C ILE A 60 2.47 23.64 -1.53
N VAL A 61 3.46 24.20 -2.23
CA VAL A 61 3.28 24.80 -3.57
C VAL A 61 3.27 23.76 -4.69
N GLU A 62 3.75 22.53 -4.47
CA GLU A 62 3.85 21.52 -5.53
C GLU A 62 2.46 21.11 -6.06
N GLY A 63 1.46 21.01 -5.18
CA GLY A 63 0.07 20.70 -5.55
C GLY A 63 -0.61 21.74 -6.44
N VAL A 64 -0.19 23.02 -6.41
CA VAL A 64 -0.73 24.06 -7.32
C VAL A 64 -0.21 23.90 -8.74
N VAL A 65 0.98 23.31 -8.91
CA VAL A 65 1.63 23.13 -10.21
C VAL A 65 1.30 21.75 -10.82
N THR A 66 1.13 20.71 -9.99
CA THR A 66 0.73 19.35 -10.43
C THR A 66 -0.79 19.19 -10.61
N GLY A 67 -1.60 20.11 -10.07
CA GLY A 67 -3.06 20.04 -10.09
C GLY A 67 -3.66 19.21 -8.94
N GLU A 68 -2.83 18.77 -8.00
CA GLU A 68 -3.23 18.05 -6.80
C GLU A 68 -3.66 19.07 -5.73
N GLY A 69 -4.94 19.07 -5.37
CA GLY A 69 -5.43 20.00 -4.36
C GLY A 69 -4.63 19.91 -3.06
N LEU A 70 -4.29 21.06 -2.48
CA LEU A 70 -3.58 21.27 -1.19
C LEU A 70 -4.12 20.48 0.02
N PHE A 71 -5.27 19.83 -0.13
CA PHE A 71 -5.99 19.07 0.88
C PHE A 71 -5.97 17.56 0.63
N VAL A 72 -5.47 17.11 -0.51
CA VAL A 72 -5.47 15.70 -0.91
C VAL A 72 -4.59 14.89 0.04
N ASP A 73 -3.35 15.30 0.31
CA ASP A 73 -2.46 14.53 1.21
C ASP A 73 -2.96 14.46 2.65
N LYS A 74 -3.58 15.54 3.14
CA LYS A 74 -4.17 15.57 4.48
C LYS A 74 -5.33 14.60 4.59
N ASP A 75 -6.26 14.63 3.65
CA ASP A 75 -7.42 13.75 3.68
C ASP A 75 -7.07 12.32 3.28
N ALA A 76 -6.11 12.12 2.37
CA ALA A 76 -5.61 10.82 1.96
C ALA A 76 -4.85 10.14 3.11
N SER A 77 -3.90 10.81 3.76
CA SER A 77 -3.20 10.26 4.93
C SER A 77 -4.15 9.88 6.07
N ARG A 78 -5.21 10.67 6.29
CA ARG A 78 -6.27 10.29 7.23
C ARG A 78 -7.01 9.02 6.80
N ARG A 79 -7.46 8.97 5.54
CA ARG A 79 -8.12 7.77 4.98
C ARG A 79 -7.23 6.54 4.99
N THR A 80 -5.92 6.70 4.83
CA THR A 80 -4.93 5.61 4.90
C THR A 80 -4.90 4.99 6.30
N ILE A 81 -4.91 5.80 7.36
CA ILE A 81 -4.97 5.28 8.74
C ILE A 81 -6.34 4.65 9.04
N ASP A 82 -7.43 5.28 8.59
CA ASP A 82 -8.77 4.73 8.77
C ASP A 82 -8.92 3.37 8.06
N GLY A 83 -8.40 3.27 6.82
CA GLY A 83 -8.36 2.04 6.05
C GLY A 83 -7.55 0.93 6.73
N LEU A 84 -6.36 1.26 7.24
CA LEU A 84 -5.54 0.34 8.02
C LEU A 84 -6.27 -0.10 9.31
N GLY A 85 -6.91 0.84 9.99
CA GLY A 85 -7.73 0.57 11.18
C GLY A 85 -8.86 -0.41 10.89
N ASN A 86 -9.58 -0.20 9.79
CA ASN A 86 -10.67 -1.08 9.36
C ASN A 86 -10.16 -2.48 9.00
N ALA A 87 -9.05 -2.57 8.27
CA ALA A 87 -8.45 -3.85 7.89
C ALA A 87 -7.97 -4.63 9.12
N LEU A 88 -7.30 -3.97 10.08
CA LEU A 88 -6.82 -4.60 11.31
C LEU A 88 -7.97 -5.00 12.24
N THR A 89 -9.05 -4.22 12.32
CA THR A 89 -10.26 -4.57 13.08
C THR A 89 -10.97 -5.79 12.50
N SER A 90 -10.86 -6.02 11.19
CA SER A 90 -11.41 -7.21 10.53
C SER A 90 -10.62 -8.49 10.85
N SER A 91 -9.42 -8.35 11.42
CA SER A 91 -8.58 -9.48 11.86
C SER A 91 -8.93 -9.89 13.30
N PRO A 92 -9.01 -11.20 13.61
CA PRO A 92 -9.29 -11.66 14.97
C PRO A 92 -8.14 -11.38 15.97
N ARG A 93 -6.98 -10.94 15.48
CA ARG A 93 -5.78 -10.76 16.30
C ARG A 93 -5.70 -9.42 17.00
N PHE A 94 -6.16 -8.34 16.36
CA PHE A 94 -5.85 -6.98 16.78
C PHE A 94 -7.11 -6.17 17.11
N THR A 95 -7.06 -5.44 18.22
CA THR A 95 -7.97 -4.33 18.52
C THR A 95 -7.22 -3.03 18.29
N ILE A 96 -7.75 -2.13 17.47
CA ILE A 96 -7.09 -0.88 17.12
C ILE A 96 -7.94 0.33 17.52
N LYS A 97 -7.27 1.39 17.99
CA LYS A 97 -7.86 2.70 18.24
C LYS A 97 -7.12 3.76 17.43
N VAL A 98 -7.85 4.65 16.79
CA VAL A 98 -7.31 5.80 16.04
C VAL A 98 -7.67 7.08 16.80
N PRO A 99 -6.89 7.50 17.81
CA PRO A 99 -7.18 8.71 18.57
C PRO A 99 -7.06 9.96 17.68
N THR A 100 -8.13 10.77 17.64
CA THR A 100 -8.21 11.98 16.81
C THR A 100 -7.65 13.24 17.51
N ASN A 101 -7.41 13.16 18.82
CA ASN A 101 -6.92 14.26 19.65
C ASN A 101 -5.38 14.34 19.73
N ILE A 102 -4.65 13.42 19.08
CA ILE A 102 -3.19 13.41 19.05
C ILE A 102 -2.73 14.13 17.79
N ASN A 103 -2.01 15.24 17.96
CA ASN A 103 -1.52 16.07 16.86
C ASN A 103 0.01 16.17 16.93
N LEU A 104 0.69 15.11 16.47
CA LEU A 104 2.14 15.13 16.26
C LEU A 104 2.45 15.58 14.85
N LYS A 105 3.57 16.28 14.69
CA LYS A 105 4.02 16.81 13.41
C LYS A 105 5.23 16.05 12.90
N GLY A 106 5.25 15.85 11.59
CA GLY A 106 6.35 15.31 10.82
C GLY A 106 6.85 16.34 9.82
N THR A 107 7.36 15.87 8.71
CA THR A 107 7.99 16.69 7.66
C THR A 107 7.01 17.13 6.57
N GLY A 108 5.91 16.40 6.37
CA GLY A 108 5.06 16.58 5.19
C GLY A 108 5.69 16.05 3.90
N THR A 109 6.68 15.18 3.98
CA THR A 109 7.39 14.60 2.84
C THR A 109 7.54 13.09 3.01
N ALA A 110 8.15 12.42 2.04
CA ALA A 110 8.54 11.02 2.14
C ALA A 110 9.74 10.77 3.11
N GLU A 111 10.30 11.80 3.73
CA GLU A 111 11.48 11.68 4.60
C GLU A 111 11.13 11.28 6.04
N TRP A 112 11.88 10.33 6.59
CA TRP A 112 11.69 9.86 7.96
C TRP A 112 12.17 10.88 9.00
N THR A 113 11.34 11.09 10.03
CA THR A 113 11.76 11.84 11.21
C THR A 113 12.42 10.94 12.25
N ILE A 114 13.16 11.58 13.17
CA ILE A 114 13.64 10.92 14.38
C ILE A 114 12.48 10.21 15.10
N PRO A 115 12.73 9.01 15.66
CA PRO A 115 11.74 8.29 16.44
C PRO A 115 11.12 9.14 17.55
N ILE A 116 9.84 8.91 17.82
CA ILE A 116 9.14 9.52 18.94
C ILE A 116 9.82 9.06 20.24
N GLU A 117 10.08 10.01 21.14
CA GLU A 117 10.66 9.73 22.45
C GLU A 117 9.82 8.70 23.22
N TRP A 118 10.50 7.74 23.88
CA TRP A 118 9.83 6.62 24.55
C TRP A 118 8.79 7.05 25.58
N ASN A 119 9.06 8.12 26.33
CA ASN A 119 8.11 8.66 27.31
C ASN A 119 6.79 9.09 26.66
N GLN A 120 6.84 9.62 25.44
CA GLN A 120 5.66 10.03 24.69
C GLN A 120 4.94 8.82 24.09
N VAL A 121 5.67 7.84 23.55
CA VAL A 121 5.10 6.56 23.10
C VAL A 121 4.35 5.87 24.25
N GLU A 122 5.00 5.72 25.42
CA GLU A 122 4.44 5.13 26.63
C GLU A 122 3.17 5.86 27.07
N LYS A 123 3.19 7.20 27.06
CA LYS A 123 2.01 8.02 27.39
C LYS A 123 0.84 7.74 26.45
N ILE A 124 1.08 7.77 25.14
CA ILE A 124 0.04 7.55 24.12
C ILE A 124 -0.55 6.14 24.26
N CYS A 125 0.31 5.12 24.38
CA CYS A 125 -0.13 3.73 24.57
C CYS A 125 -0.95 3.57 25.85
N LYS A 126 -0.51 4.18 26.96
CA LYS A 126 -1.22 4.12 28.25
C LYS A 126 -2.60 4.79 28.17
N GLU A 127 -2.69 5.99 27.60
CA GLU A 127 -3.95 6.73 27.45
C GLU A 127 -4.97 5.99 26.56
N ASN A 128 -4.48 5.18 25.62
CA ASN A 128 -5.32 4.44 24.69
C ASN A 128 -5.51 2.96 25.07
N ASN A 129 -4.91 2.47 26.16
CA ASN A 129 -4.85 1.05 26.53
C ASN A 129 -4.35 0.18 25.37
N ALA A 130 -3.20 0.54 24.78
CA ALA A 130 -2.57 -0.14 23.67
C ALA A 130 -1.23 -0.79 24.08
N ASP A 131 -0.93 -1.95 23.52
CA ASP A 131 0.35 -2.66 23.68
C ASP A 131 1.45 -2.08 22.81
N ALA A 132 1.10 -1.49 21.66
CA ALA A 132 2.03 -0.86 20.73
C ALA A 132 1.40 0.37 20.05
N LEU A 133 2.28 1.26 19.57
CA LEU A 133 1.91 2.46 18.82
C LEU A 133 2.29 2.26 17.36
N LEU A 134 1.32 2.39 16.47
CA LEU A 134 1.46 2.39 15.02
C LEU A 134 1.41 3.84 14.52
N VAL A 135 2.40 4.27 13.77
CA VAL A 135 2.52 5.66 13.33
C VAL A 135 2.67 5.70 11.82
N LEU A 136 1.81 6.48 11.17
CA LEU A 136 2.07 6.96 9.81
C LEU A 136 3.06 8.12 9.93
N GLU A 137 4.34 7.85 9.67
CA GLU A 137 5.44 8.82 9.84
C GLU A 137 5.66 9.64 8.57
N THR A 138 5.45 9.04 7.39
CA THR A 138 5.61 9.71 6.09
C THR A 138 4.40 9.41 5.21
N PHE A 139 4.00 10.38 4.41
CA PHE A 139 2.91 10.22 3.45
C PHE A 139 3.16 11.15 2.27
N ASP A 140 3.18 10.59 1.08
CA ASP A 140 3.39 11.31 -0.17
C ASP A 140 2.50 10.68 -1.26
N SER A 141 1.86 11.50 -2.08
CA SER A 141 1.03 11.04 -3.19
C SER A 141 1.54 11.62 -4.50
N ASN A 142 1.68 10.75 -5.51
CA ASN A 142 2.11 11.15 -6.84
C ASN A 142 1.00 10.81 -7.84
N ALA A 143 0.34 11.82 -8.39
CA ALA A 143 -0.65 11.66 -9.43
C ALA A 143 -0.09 11.99 -10.82
N SER A 144 -0.49 11.19 -11.79
CA SER A 144 -0.21 11.40 -13.20
C SER A 144 -1.52 11.52 -13.96
N HIS A 145 -1.63 12.51 -14.83
CA HIS A 145 -2.81 12.73 -15.66
C HIS A 145 -2.43 12.64 -17.14
N ASN A 146 -3.22 11.89 -17.91
CA ASN A 146 -3.07 11.81 -19.36
C ASN A 146 -4.44 11.99 -20.02
N VAL A 147 -4.58 13.06 -20.79
CA VAL A 147 -5.80 13.35 -21.56
C VAL A 147 -5.49 13.15 -23.03
N THR A 148 -6.19 12.22 -23.65
CA THR A 148 -6.14 11.99 -25.10
C THR A 148 -7.50 12.26 -25.71
N SER A 149 -7.54 12.52 -27.01
CA SER A 149 -8.79 12.67 -27.73
C SER A 149 -8.77 11.87 -29.02
N LYS A 150 -9.95 11.40 -29.41
CA LYS A 150 -10.16 10.64 -30.64
C LYS A 150 -11.39 11.18 -31.33
N THR A 151 -11.23 11.55 -32.60
CA THR A 151 -12.39 11.87 -33.44
C THR A 151 -13.09 10.58 -33.81
N ASN A 152 -14.35 10.46 -33.39
CA ASN A 152 -15.21 9.34 -33.72
C ASN A 152 -16.41 9.84 -34.53
N THR A 153 -17.10 8.91 -35.19
CA THR A 153 -18.27 9.22 -36.02
C THR A 153 -19.45 8.44 -35.50
N LYS A 154 -20.60 9.11 -35.33
CA LYS A 154 -21.87 8.45 -35.01
C LYS A 154 -22.91 8.82 -36.06
N THR A 155 -23.79 7.88 -36.36
CA THR A 155 -24.95 8.15 -37.23
C THR A 155 -26.07 8.72 -36.39
N VAL A 156 -26.52 9.93 -36.72
CA VAL A 156 -27.69 10.59 -36.12
C VAL A 156 -28.64 10.91 -37.27
N GLU A 157 -29.86 10.37 -37.23
CA GLU A 157 -30.89 10.60 -38.27
C GLU A 157 -30.41 10.26 -39.69
N GLY A 158 -29.62 9.20 -39.84
CA GLY A 158 -29.09 8.75 -41.13
C GLY A 158 -27.92 9.59 -41.68
N LYS A 159 -27.47 10.64 -40.96
CA LYS A 159 -26.28 11.42 -41.29
C LYS A 159 -25.11 11.05 -40.39
N GLN A 160 -23.92 10.93 -40.98
CA GLN A 160 -22.69 10.76 -40.21
C GLN A 160 -22.27 12.10 -39.60
N VAL A 161 -22.16 12.15 -38.28
CA VAL A 161 -21.71 13.31 -37.52
C VAL A 161 -20.43 12.94 -36.79
N SER A 162 -19.36 13.68 -37.07
CA SER A 162 -18.10 13.56 -36.34
C SER A 162 -18.21 14.27 -34.99
N TYR A 163 -17.70 13.63 -33.94
CA TYR A 163 -17.58 14.21 -32.61
C TYR A 163 -16.20 13.89 -32.03
N LEU A 164 -15.72 14.79 -31.17
CA LEU A 164 -14.48 14.60 -30.45
C LEU A 164 -14.78 13.90 -29.13
N GLU A 165 -14.20 12.72 -28.92
CA GLU A 165 -14.27 11.98 -27.67
C GLU A 165 -12.97 12.19 -26.89
N PHE A 166 -13.08 12.46 -25.60
CA PHE A 166 -11.93 12.67 -24.71
C PHE A 166 -11.80 11.49 -23.75
N TYR A 167 -10.58 10.98 -23.59
CA TYR A 167 -10.21 9.96 -22.64
C TYR A 167 -9.26 10.56 -21.62
N ALA A 168 -9.66 10.55 -20.35
CA ALA A 168 -8.81 10.99 -19.25
C ALA A 168 -8.40 9.77 -18.43
N HIS A 169 -7.08 9.59 -18.27
CA HIS A 169 -6.48 8.60 -17.37
C HIS A 169 -5.84 9.35 -16.21
N LEU A 170 -6.18 8.91 -14.99
CA LEU A 170 -5.57 9.39 -13.75
C LEU A 170 -4.94 8.18 -13.06
N GLY A 171 -3.62 8.18 -12.93
CA GLY A 171 -2.87 7.22 -12.12
C GLY A 171 -2.45 7.90 -10.82
N ILE A 172 -2.61 7.23 -9.68
CA ILE A 172 -2.20 7.76 -8.37
C ILE A 172 -1.35 6.69 -7.70
N ALA A 173 -0.12 7.06 -7.33
CA ALA A 173 0.74 6.25 -6.50
C ALA A 173 0.79 6.85 -5.08
N ILE A 174 0.62 6.02 -4.06
CA ILE A 174 0.66 6.42 -2.65
C ILE A 174 1.88 5.80 -1.97
N ASN A 175 2.72 6.65 -1.38
CA ASN A 175 3.83 6.25 -0.52
C ASN A 175 3.45 6.46 0.95
N ALA A 176 3.30 5.37 1.71
CA ALA A 176 2.95 5.42 3.13
C ALA A 176 4.04 4.78 4.00
N GLY A 177 4.75 5.60 4.79
CA GLY A 177 5.77 5.15 5.73
C GLY A 177 5.21 4.85 7.11
N TRP A 178 5.33 3.60 7.54
CA TRP A 178 4.84 3.12 8.83
C TRP A 178 5.97 2.80 9.79
N ARG A 179 5.76 3.12 11.07
CA ARG A 179 6.64 2.69 12.17
C ARG A 179 5.81 2.10 13.31
N ILE A 180 6.27 0.98 13.86
CA ILE A 180 5.62 0.28 14.96
C ILE A 180 6.51 0.32 16.20
N TYR A 181 6.02 0.91 17.28
CA TYR A 181 6.73 1.05 18.55
C TYR A 181 6.18 0.10 19.62
N GLU A 182 7.06 -0.61 20.32
CA GLU A 182 6.73 -1.40 21.50
C GLU A 182 7.24 -0.69 22.78
N PRO A 183 6.37 -0.01 23.55
CA PRO A 183 6.78 0.72 24.75
C PRO A 183 7.36 -0.18 25.85
N LYS A 184 6.85 -1.41 26.01
CA LYS A 184 7.30 -2.36 27.06
C LYS A 184 8.78 -2.74 26.92
N GLN A 185 9.25 -2.89 25.69
CA GLN A 185 10.63 -3.28 25.37
C GLN A 185 11.48 -2.11 24.84
N LYS A 186 10.88 -0.93 24.67
CA LYS A 186 11.51 0.27 24.08
C LYS A 186 12.23 -0.04 22.78
N ARG A 187 11.52 -0.69 21.86
CA ARG A 187 12.05 -1.02 20.54
C ARG A 187 11.06 -0.70 19.43
N ILE A 188 11.61 -0.45 18.25
CA ILE A 188 10.86 -0.35 17.00
C ILE A 188 10.74 -1.78 16.45
N ILE A 189 9.52 -2.26 16.27
CA ILE A 189 9.25 -3.59 15.72
C ILE A 189 9.49 -3.59 14.22
N ASP A 190 9.03 -2.54 13.55
CA ASP A 190 9.14 -2.38 12.11
C ASP A 190 9.19 -0.90 11.72
N GLN A 191 9.87 -0.63 10.62
CA GLN A 191 9.90 0.66 9.95
C GLN A 191 10.06 0.43 8.44
N ASN A 192 9.00 0.68 7.68
CA ASN A 192 9.02 0.45 6.24
C ASN A 192 8.07 1.38 5.48
N VAL A 193 8.30 1.53 4.18
CA VAL A 193 7.43 2.25 3.25
C VAL A 193 6.64 1.25 2.43
N TYR A 194 5.33 1.43 2.36
CA TYR A 194 4.46 0.73 1.43
C TYR A 194 4.09 1.65 0.27
N VAL A 195 4.22 1.14 -0.95
CA VAL A 195 3.85 1.85 -2.17
C VAL A 195 2.67 1.15 -2.81
N ASP A 196 1.56 1.87 -2.94
CA ASP A 196 0.38 1.45 -3.72
C ASP A 196 0.44 2.16 -5.08
N ALA A 197 0.57 1.42 -6.19
CA ALA A 197 0.82 1.97 -7.53
C ALA A 197 0.00 1.25 -8.61
#